data_AF-A0A5D0MRK7-F1
#
_entry.id   AF-A0A5D0MRK7-F1
#
_cell.length_a   1.000
_cell.length_b   1.000
_cell.length_c   1.000
_cell.angle_alpha   90.00
_cell.angle_beta   90.00
_cell.angle_gamma   90.00
#
_symmetry.space_group_name_H-M   'P 1'
#
loop_
_entity.id
_entity.type
_entity.pdbx_description
1 polymer ?
#
loop_
_entity_poly.entity_id
_entity_poly.type
_entity_poly.pdbx_seq_one_letter_code
_entity_poly.pdbx_strand_id
1 'polypeptide(L)'
;LTLIIVVASFNVISLITMTVKDKRRDIAIIRAMGASEKLIKNIFIKQGLYIGVVGTVFGNIIAYAICFVLKRYKLIELPADVYYMDSIPIKIVPEVFLLVTVCAVVITFISSIIPARQAAKMDPIEALRNE
;
A
#
# COMPACT_ATOMS: atom_id res chain seq x y z
N LEU A 1 2.89 16.43 2.00
CA LEU A 1 2.44 15.12 2.55
C LEU A 1 1.19 14.60 1.84
N THR A 2 0.13 15.39 1.75
CA THR A 2 -1.15 15.02 1.12
C THR A 2 -1.00 14.54 -0.33
N LEU A 3 -0.23 15.24 -1.16
CA LEU A 3 0.02 14.84 -2.56
C LEU A 3 0.62 13.42 -2.67
N ILE A 4 1.64 13.12 -1.85
CA ILE A 4 2.34 11.83 -1.86
C ILE A 4 1.37 10.70 -1.47
N ILE A 5 0.54 10.94 -0.46
CA ILE A 5 -0.49 9.99 -0.02
C ILE A 5 -1.47 9.69 -1.15
N VAL A 6 -1.94 10.72 -1.86
CA VAL A 6 -2.86 10.56 -3.00
C VAL A 6 -2.21 9.74 -4.11
N VAL A 7 -0.97 10.06 -4.51
CA VAL A 7 -0.25 9.32 -5.55
C VAL A 7 -0.06 7.86 -5.15
N ALA A 8 0.35 7.59 -3.91
CA ALA A 8 0.52 6.22 -3.40
C ALA A 8 -0.81 5.45 -3.42
N SER A 9 -1.90 6.08 -3.02
CA SER A 9 -3.25 5.48 -3.01
C SER A 9 -3.70 5.10 -4.42
N PHE A 10 -3.49 5.99 -5.39
CA PHE A 10 -3.76 5.71 -6.80
C PHE A 10 -2.93 4.54 -7.33
N ASN A 11 -1.66 4.46 -6.94
CA ASN A 11 -0.78 3.38 -7.38
C ASN A 11 -1.29 2.00 -6.90
N VAL A 12 -1.71 1.90 -5.64
CA VAL A 12 -2.34 0.69 -5.09
C VAL A 12 -3.61 0.32 -5.85
N ILE A 13 -4.48 1.30 -6.13
CA ILE A 13 -5.72 1.07 -6.88
C ILE A 13 -5.40 0.50 -8.27
N SER A 14 -4.46 1.13 -8.99
CA SER A 14 -4.04 0.68 -10.33
C SER A 14 -3.46 -0.73 -10.30
N LEU A 15 -2.60 -1.05 -9.32
CA LEU A 15 -1.99 -2.36 -9.16
C LEU A 15 -3.04 -3.46 -8.94
N ILE A 16 -3.97 -3.25 -7.99
CA ILE A 16 -5.01 -4.25 -7.68
C ILE A 16 -5.96 -4.39 -8.88
N THR A 17 -6.35 -3.28 -9.51
CA THR A 17 -7.22 -3.29 -10.69
C THR A 17 -6.58 -4.06 -11.85
N MET A 18 -5.28 -3.85 -12.09
CA MET A 18 -4.53 -4.59 -13.11
C MET A 18 -4.45 -6.08 -12.77
N THR A 19 -4.17 -6.42 -11.50
CA THR A 19 -4.15 -7.81 -11.04
C THR A 19 -5.50 -8.51 -11.22
N VAL A 20 -6.61 -7.79 -10.99
CA VAL A 20 -7.97 -8.30 -11.25
C VAL A 20 -8.16 -8.58 -12.75
N LYS A 21 -7.64 -7.71 -13.63
CA LYS A 21 -7.70 -7.87 -15.09
C LYS A 21 -6.89 -9.07 -15.58
N ASP A 22 -5.72 -9.30 -15.01
CA ASP A 22 -4.87 -10.44 -15.38
C ASP A 22 -5.47 -11.78 -14.90
N LYS A 23 -6.23 -11.76 -13.79
CA LYS A 23 -6.86 -12.94 -13.19
C LYS A 23 -8.33 -13.13 -13.56
N ARG A 24 -8.86 -12.43 -14.58
CA ARG A 24 -10.29 -12.49 -14.96
C ARG A 24 -10.77 -13.91 -15.27
N ARG A 25 -9.97 -14.69 -16.02
CA ARG A 25 -10.32 -16.06 -16.40
C ARG A 25 -10.47 -16.96 -15.19
N ASP A 26 -9.53 -16.90 -14.26
CA ASP A 26 -9.57 -17.69 -13.02
C ASP A 26 -10.81 -17.33 -12.17
N ILE A 27 -11.14 -16.03 -12.09
CA ILE A 27 -12.35 -15.55 -11.40
C ILE A 27 -13.62 -16.07 -12.08
N ALA A 28 -13.66 -16.07 -13.42
CA ALA A 28 -14.79 -16.56 -14.20
C ALA A 28 -15.01 -18.07 -14.03
N ILE A 29 -13.94 -18.86 -14.02
CA ILE A 29 -13.99 -20.31 -13.75
C ILE A 29 -14.55 -20.57 -12.35
N ILE A 30 -14.04 -19.88 -11.33
CA ILE A 30 -14.49 -20.04 -9.94
C ILE A 30 -15.95 -19.57 -9.78
N ARG A 31 -16.38 -18.53 -10.50
CA ARG A 31 -17.80 -18.09 -10.58
C ARG A 31 -18.69 -19.13 -11.25
N ALA A 32 -18.24 -19.74 -12.34
CA ALA A 32 -18.98 -20.81 -13.03
C ALA A 32 -19.14 -22.05 -12.15
N MET A 33 -18.19 -22.31 -11.25
CA MET A 33 -18.27 -23.35 -10.22
C MET A 33 -19.20 -22.99 -9.03
N GLY A 34 -19.84 -21.83 -9.03
CA GLY A 34 -20.81 -21.42 -8.01
C GLY A 34 -20.28 -20.52 -6.89
N ALA A 35 -19.07 -19.94 -7.05
CA ALA A 35 -18.56 -19.00 -6.05
C ALA A 35 -19.39 -17.70 -5.99
N SER A 36 -19.70 -17.27 -4.76
CA SER A 36 -20.43 -16.02 -4.51
C SER A 36 -19.55 -14.77 -4.72
N GLU A 37 -20.19 -13.66 -5.10
CA GLU A 37 -19.53 -12.35 -5.22
C GLU A 37 -18.83 -11.91 -3.93
N LYS A 38 -19.37 -12.31 -2.77
CA LYS A 38 -18.77 -12.03 -1.45
C LYS A 38 -17.42 -12.72 -1.27
N LEU A 39 -17.27 -13.94 -1.80
CA LEU A 39 -16.02 -14.69 -1.73
C LEU A 39 -14.92 -13.96 -2.52
N ILE A 40 -15.22 -13.57 -3.77
CA ILE A 40 -14.29 -12.85 -4.64
C ILE A 40 -13.89 -11.51 -4.02
N LYS A 41 -14.88 -10.75 -3.53
CA LYS A 41 -14.64 -9.48 -2.83
C LYS A 41 -13.70 -9.66 -1.63
N ASN A 42 -13.91 -10.69 -0.81
CA ASN A 42 -13.07 -10.96 0.36
C ASN A 42 -11.64 -11.33 -0.01
N ILE A 43 -11.42 -12.05 -1.12
CA ILE A 43 -10.07 -12.38 -1.60
C ILE A 43 -9.31 -11.10 -1.92
N PHE A 44 -9.91 -10.20 -2.70
CA PHE A 44 -9.25 -8.95 -3.11
C PHE A 44 -9.05 -7.97 -1.95
N ILE A 45 -9.98 -7.90 -0.99
CA ILE A 45 -9.79 -7.11 0.24
C ILE A 45 -8.62 -7.66 1.05
N LYS A 46 -8.53 -8.99 1.24
CA LYS A 46 -7.41 -9.62 1.95
C LYS A 46 -6.09 -9.42 1.21
N GLN A 47 -6.10 -9.46 -0.11
CA GLN A 47 -4.92 -9.19 -0.93
C GLN A 47 -4.43 -7.74 -0.74
N GLY A 48 -5.35 -6.76 -0.78
CA GLY A 48 -5.03 -5.36 -0.51
C GLY A 48 -4.46 -5.16 0.90
N LEU A 49 -5.07 -5.78 1.91
CA LEU A 49 -4.58 -5.77 3.28
C LEU A 49 -3.17 -6.38 3.38
N TYR A 50 -2.94 -7.51 2.73
CA TYR A 50 -1.64 -8.19 2.74
C TYR A 50 -0.55 -7.30 2.14
N ILE A 51 -0.81 -6.71 0.97
CA ILE A 51 0.11 -5.76 0.33
C ILE A 51 0.37 -4.55 1.24
N GLY A 52 -0.68 -4.00 1.87
CA GLY A 52 -0.55 -2.87 2.79
C GLY A 52 0.27 -3.19 4.03
N VAL A 53 0.03 -4.32 4.68
CA VAL A 53 0.78 -4.74 5.88
C VAL A 53 2.23 -5.00 5.54
N VAL A 54 2.50 -5.81 4.50
CA VAL A 54 3.86 -6.15 4.09
C VAL A 54 4.61 -4.89 3.66
N GLY A 55 4.02 -4.06 2.79
CA GLY A 55 4.62 -2.80 2.35
C GLY A 55 4.90 -1.84 3.52
N THR A 56 3.99 -1.75 4.49
CA THR A 56 4.19 -0.89 5.67
C THR A 56 5.31 -1.42 6.57
N VAL A 57 5.40 -2.73 6.80
CA VAL A 57 6.48 -3.34 7.59
C VAL A 57 7.84 -3.08 6.94
N PHE A 58 7.97 -3.37 5.63
CA PHE A 58 9.21 -3.10 4.91
C PHE A 58 9.55 -1.61 4.88
N GLY A 59 8.56 -0.75 4.64
CA GLY A 59 8.74 0.71 4.66
C GLY A 59 9.24 1.23 6.02
N ASN A 60 8.69 0.72 7.13
CA ASN A 60 9.15 1.08 8.47
C ASN A 60 10.58 0.61 8.74
N ILE A 61 10.94 -0.61 8.34
CA ILE A 61 12.31 -1.14 8.50
C ILE A 61 13.30 -0.27 7.72
N ILE A 62 12.98 0.06 6.46
CA ILE A 62 13.83 0.90 5.62
C ILE A 62 13.94 2.31 6.21
N ALA A 63 12.83 2.92 6.63
CA ALA A 63 12.82 4.23 7.25
C ALA A 63 13.69 4.26 8.52
N TYR A 64 13.57 3.26 9.39
CA TYR A 64 14.38 3.16 10.60
C TYR A 64 15.86 2.96 10.28
N ALA A 65 16.20 2.09 9.33
CA ALA A 65 17.57 1.87 8.89
C ALA A 65 18.21 3.16 8.34
N ILE A 66 17.46 3.91 7.52
CA ILE A 66 17.90 5.21 6.99
C ILE A 66 18.10 6.20 8.15
N CYS A 67 17.13 6.36 9.05
CA CYS A 67 17.28 7.24 10.21
C CYS A 67 18.48 6.88 11.10
N PHE A 68 18.74 5.58 11.28
CA PHE A 68 19.89 5.09 12.05
C PHE A 68 21.22 5.43 11.37
N VAL A 69 21.33 5.22 10.05
CA VAL A 69 22.53 5.56 9.26
C VAL A 69 22.78 7.07 9.28
N LEU A 70 21.75 7.88 9.05
CA LEU A 70 21.89 9.35 9.10
C LEU A 70 22.34 9.84 10.49
N LYS A 71 21.84 9.23 11.56
CA LYS A 71 22.25 9.55 12.94
C LYS A 71 23.69 9.09 13.24
N ARG A 72 24.10 7.91 12.75
CA ARG A 72 25.39 7.29 13.07
C ARG A 72 26.57 7.90 12.31
N TYR A 73 26.35 8.26 11.05
CA TYR A 73 27.41 8.73 10.15
C TYR A 73 27.51 10.26 10.03
N LYS A 74 26.59 11.03 10.64
CA LYS A 74 26.55 12.51 10.57
C LYS A 74 26.86 13.02 9.14
N LEU A 75 26.26 12.38 8.13
CA LEU A 75 26.53 12.64 6.69
C LEU A 75 26.26 14.09 6.25
N ILE A 76 25.62 14.89 7.10
CA ILE A 76 25.34 16.31 6.89
C ILE A 76 25.95 17.07 8.08
N GLU A 77 27.22 17.43 7.96
CA GLU A 77 27.84 18.44 8.83
C GLU A 77 27.30 19.81 8.39
N LEU A 78 26.51 20.47 9.25
CA LEU A 78 26.20 21.87 9.04
C LEU A 78 27.43 22.68 9.42
N PRO A 79 27.94 23.59 8.55
CA PRO A 79 28.98 24.53 8.95
C PRO A 79 28.48 25.31 10.16
N ALA A 80 29.22 25.20 11.27
CA ALA A 80 28.86 25.76 12.57
C ALA A 80 28.70 27.30 12.58
N ASP A 81 29.09 27.97 11.50
CA ASP A 81 29.06 29.43 11.37
C ASP A 81 27.66 30.04 11.12
N VAL A 82 26.64 29.23 10.74
CA VAL A 82 25.30 29.75 10.38
C VAL A 82 24.16 29.12 11.17
N TYR A 83 24.34 27.90 11.71
CA TYR A 83 23.34 27.20 12.50
C TYR A 83 23.94 26.81 13.86
N TYR A 84 23.42 27.39 14.94
CA TYR A 84 23.76 27.09 16.35
C TYR A 84 23.40 25.64 16.79
N MET A 85 23.44 24.65 15.89
CA MET A 85 23.01 23.26 16.13
C MET A 85 23.96 22.29 15.40
N ASP A 86 24.80 21.57 16.17
CA ASP A 86 25.88 20.67 15.69
C ASP A 86 25.42 19.42 14.89
N SER A 87 24.13 19.22 14.65
CA SER A 87 23.57 18.10 13.88
C SER A 87 22.10 18.35 13.55
N ILE A 88 21.59 17.80 12.44
CA ILE A 88 20.14 17.71 12.21
C ILE A 88 19.53 16.86 13.35
N PRO A 89 18.65 17.42 14.21
CA PRO A 89 18.07 16.66 15.30
C PRO A 89 17.01 15.70 14.75
N ILE A 90 17.44 14.52 14.28
CA ILE A 90 16.53 13.44 13.90
C ILE A 90 15.94 12.85 15.18
N LYS A 91 14.76 13.35 15.56
CA LYS A 91 13.94 12.77 16.63
C LYS A 91 13.08 11.66 16.06
N ILE A 92 13.44 10.42 16.38
CA ILE A 92 12.57 9.27 16.13
C ILE A 92 11.51 9.29 17.24
N VAL A 93 10.31 9.74 16.91
CA VAL A 93 9.17 9.73 17.84
C VAL A 93 8.32 8.49 17.54
N PRO A 94 8.26 7.50 18.46
CA PRO A 94 7.52 6.25 18.23
C PRO A 94 6.03 6.48 17.93
N GLU A 95 5.42 7.48 18.55
CA GLU A 95 4.01 7.84 18.34
C GLU A 95 3.71 8.23 16.90
N VAL A 96 4.62 9.01 16.27
CA VAL A 96 4.48 9.43 14.86
C VAL A 96 4.64 8.24 13.93
N PHE A 97 5.58 7.33 14.24
CA PHE A 97 5.77 6.09 13.48
C PHE A 97 4.52 5.20 13.53
N LEU A 98 3.92 5.04 14.71
CA LEU A 98 2.71 4.25 14.89
C LEU A 98 1.52 4.89 14.16
N LEU A 99 1.34 6.20 14.28
CA LEU A 99 0.27 6.93 13.61
C LEU A 99 0.37 6.83 12.09
N VAL A 100 1.57 7.02 11.52
CA VAL A 100 1.80 6.89 10.06
C VAL A 100 1.55 5.45 9.59
N THR A 101 1.97 4.45 10.37
CA THR A 101 1.71 3.04 10.09
C THR A 101 0.22 2.73 10.03
N VAL A 102 -0.55 3.19 11.03
CA VAL A 102 -2.01 3.01 11.07
C VAL A 102 -2.67 3.72 9.88
N CYS A 103 -2.29 4.97 9.61
CA CYS A 103 -2.82 5.71 8.47
C CYS A 103 -2.53 5.01 7.14
N ALA A 104 -1.30 4.53 6.93
CA ALA A 104 -0.93 3.81 5.71
C ALA A 104 -1.80 2.57 5.49
N VAL A 105 -1.96 1.74 6.53
CA VAL A 105 -2.79 0.53 6.45
C VAL A 105 -4.26 0.88 6.17
N VAL A 106 -4.81 1.89 6.85
CA VAL A 106 -6.20 2.33 6.64
C VAL A 106 -6.41 2.84 5.21
N ILE A 107 -5.46 3.61 4.68
CA ILE A 107 -5.53 4.16 3.32
C ILE A 107 -5.46 3.03 2.29
N THR A 108 -4.49 2.12 2.41
CA THR A 108 -4.38 0.95 1.53
C THR A 108 -5.63 0.08 1.59
N PHE A 109 -6.20 -0.11 2.79
CA PHE A 109 -7.45 -0.84 2.96
C PHE A 109 -8.61 -0.15 2.23
N ILE A 110 -8.82 1.15 2.44
CA ILE A 110 -9.89 1.91 1.76
C ILE A 110 -9.71 1.88 0.24
N SER A 111 -8.48 2.08 -0.24
CA SER A 111 -8.13 2.00 -1.66
C SER A 111 -8.44 0.64 -2.27
N SER A 112 -8.27 -0.46 -1.51
CA SER A 112 -8.56 -1.82 -2.00
C SER A 112 -10.06 -2.14 -2.16
N ILE A 113 -10.96 -1.38 -1.50
CA ILE A 113 -12.40 -1.63 -1.54
C ILE A 113 -12.98 -1.37 -2.93
N ILE A 114 -12.51 -0.31 -3.62
CA ILE A 114 -12.99 0.08 -4.95
C ILE A 114 -12.75 -1.05 -5.98
N PRO A 115 -11.50 -1.54 -6.18
CA PRO A 115 -11.24 -2.62 -7.13
C PRO A 115 -11.84 -3.95 -6.67
N ALA A 116 -11.93 -4.23 -5.36
CA ALA A 116 -12.59 -5.45 -4.86
C ALA A 116 -14.08 -5.51 -5.24
N ARG A 117 -14.78 -4.36 -5.20
CA ARG A 117 -16.16 -4.26 -5.68
C ARG A 117 -16.25 -4.42 -7.20
N GLN A 118 -15.29 -3.87 -7.94
CA GLN A 118 -15.24 -3.99 -9.40
C GLN A 118 -14.99 -5.45 -9.82
N ALA A 119 -14.11 -6.17 -9.14
CA ALA A 119 -13.85 -7.59 -9.37
C ALA A 119 -15.08 -8.47 -9.10
N ALA A 120 -15.79 -8.19 -8.00
CA ALA A 120 -16.96 -8.97 -7.59
C ALA A 120 -18.15 -8.84 -8.56
N LYS A 121 -18.27 -7.71 -9.26
CA LYS A 121 -19.34 -7.45 -10.25
C LYS A 121 -19.02 -7.93 -11.66
N MET A 122 -17.88 -8.60 -11.88
CA MET A 122 -17.44 -8.97 -13.22
C MET A 122 -18.21 -10.17 -13.76
N ASP A 123 -18.97 -9.99 -14.83
CA ASP A 123 -19.80 -11.06 -15.39
C ASP A 123 -18.94 -12.19 -16.00
N PRO A 124 -19.16 -13.46 -15.60
CA PRO A 124 -18.38 -14.59 -16.11
C PRO A 124 -18.58 -14.79 -17.62
N ILE A 125 -19.76 -14.42 -18.15
CA ILE A 125 -20.08 -14.55 -19.58
C ILE A 125 -19.28 -13.57 -20.43
N GLU A 126 -19.09 -12.33 -19.98
CA GLU A 126 -18.23 -11.35 -20.68
C GLU A 126 -16.75 -11.70 -20.59
N ALA A 127 -16.31 -12.31 -19.48
CA ALA A 127 -14.92 -12.73 -19.31
C ALA A 127 -14.54 -13.90 -20.24
N LEU A 128 -15.49 -14.77 -20.60
CA LEU A 128 -15.30 -15.89 -21.53
C LEU A 128 -15.52 -15.50 -23.00
N ARG A 129 -16.30 -14.44 -23.28
CA ARG A 129 -16.65 -14.00 -24.65
C ARG A 129 -15.65 -13.01 -25.27
N ASN A 130 -14.80 -12.37 -24.46
CA ASN A 130 -13.80 -11.41 -24.95
C ASN A 130 -12.47 -12.09 -25.38
N GLU A 131 -12.50 -13.38 -25.69
CA GLU A 131 -11.52 -14.07 -26.54
C GLU A 131 -12.18 -14.50 -27.86
#